data_AF-A0A0F9C7U0-F1
#
_entry.id   AF-A0A0F9C7U0-F1
#
_cell.length_a   1.000
_cell.length_b   1.000
_cell.length_c   1.000
_cell.angle_alpha   90.00
_cell.angle_beta   90.00
_cell.angle_gamma   90.00
#
_symmetry.space_group_name_H-M   'P 1'
#
loop_
_entity.id
_entity.type
_entity.pdbx_description
1 polymer ?
#
loop_
_entity_poly.entity_id
_entity_poly.type
_entity_poly.pdbx_seq_one_letter_code
_entity_poly.pdbx_strand_id
1 'polypeptide(L)'
;MASGAMALFGEKYGKEVRVVSVGEYSKELCGGTHCGSTGEIGPFVIESEGSVASGIRRIEALTGTGALERMKHDRDELSEIGAMLKAGGQPAD
;
A
#
# COMPACT_ATOMS: atom_id res chain seq x y z
N MET A 1 5.51 -17.58 23.37
CA MET A 1 4.93 -16.45 22.59
C MET A 1 5.77 -15.21 22.89
N ALA A 2 6.91 -15.01 22.21
CA ALA A 2 7.92 -14.02 22.61
C ALA A 2 8.06 -12.81 21.67
N SER A 3 7.40 -12.80 20.50
CA SER A 3 7.65 -11.80 19.44
C SER A 3 6.55 -10.74 19.27
N GLY A 4 5.47 -10.75 20.06
CA GLY A 4 4.45 -9.69 20.05
C GLY A 4 3.52 -9.64 18.83
N ALA A 5 3.59 -10.60 17.90
CA ALA A 5 2.59 -10.73 16.84
C ALA A 5 1.26 -11.25 17.42
N MET A 6 0.15 -10.52 17.20
CA MET A 6 -1.18 -10.98 17.57
C MET A 6 -1.63 -12.09 16.60
N ALA A 7 -1.60 -13.33 17.07
CA ALA A 7 -2.26 -14.43 16.39
C ALA A 7 -3.76 -14.42 16.76
N LEU A 8 -4.61 -14.00 15.82
CA LEU A 8 -6.05 -14.19 15.91
C LEU A 8 -6.32 -15.68 15.59
N PHE A 9 -6.30 -16.52 16.63
CA PHE A 9 -6.33 -17.97 16.49
C PHE A 9 -7.66 -18.50 15.96
N GLY A 10 -7.59 -19.10 14.78
CA GLY A 10 -8.44 -20.19 14.31
C GLY A 10 -7.57 -21.34 13.78
N GLU A 11 -8.18 -22.44 13.32
CA GLU A 11 -7.55 -23.72 12.91
C GLU A 11 -6.60 -23.65 11.68
N LYS A 12 -6.25 -22.47 11.17
CA LYS A 12 -5.64 -22.31 9.84
C LYS A 12 -4.11 -22.34 9.78
N TYR A 13 -3.41 -22.24 10.91
CA TYR A 13 -1.93 -22.18 10.93
C TYR A 13 -1.31 -23.44 11.53
N GLY A 14 -0.14 -23.85 10.99
CA GLY A 14 0.63 -24.98 11.49
C GLY A 14 1.25 -24.73 12.88
N LYS A 15 1.93 -25.75 13.42
CA LYS A 15 2.60 -25.67 14.73
C LYS A 15 3.74 -24.64 14.78
N GLU A 16 4.39 -24.42 13.64
CA GLU A 16 5.44 -23.43 13.45
C GLU A 16 5.06 -22.46 12.33
N VAL A 17 5.34 -21.18 12.52
CA VAL A 17 5.01 -20.10 11.57
C VAL A 17 6.19 -19.15 11.42
N ARG A 18 6.29 -18.52 10.25
CA ARG A 18 7.27 -17.46 10.00
C ARG A 18 6.69 -16.11 10.39
N VAL A 19 7.39 -15.40 11.27
CA VAL A 19 7.11 -14.01 11.62
C VAL A 19 8.02 -13.10 10.82
N VAL A 20 7.45 -12.04 10.24
CA VAL A 20 8.19 -10.96 9.59
C VAL A 20 7.96 -9.68 10.38
N SER A 21 9.01 -8.92 10.61
CA SER A 21 8.97 -7.67 11.38
C SER A 21 9.51 -6.52 10.54
N VAL A 22 8.75 -5.44 10.50
CA VAL A 22 9.13 -4.18 9.85
C VAL A 22 9.41 -3.17 10.95
N GLY A 23 10.68 -3.11 11.35
CA GLY A 23 11.11 -2.38 12.56
C GLY A 23 10.37 -2.85 13.81
N GLU A 24 10.15 -1.92 14.74
CA GLU A 24 9.33 -2.19 15.94
C GLU A 24 7.82 -1.93 15.71
N TYR A 25 7.45 -1.36 14.55
CA TYR A 25 6.10 -0.89 14.29
C TYR A 25 5.13 -2.01 13.87
N SER A 26 5.55 -2.90 12.97
CA SER A 26 4.69 -3.95 12.43
C SER A 26 5.35 -5.33 12.55
N LYS A 27 4.56 -6.32 12.99
CA LYS A 27 4.97 -7.72 13.12
C LYS A 27 3.82 -8.60 12.65
N GLU A 28 4.06 -9.38 11.60
CA GLU A 28 3.03 -10.16 10.93
C GLU A 28 3.46 -11.60 10.65
N LEU A 29 2.49 -12.48 10.44
CA LEU A 29 2.71 -13.85 9.99
C LEU A 29 2.71 -13.88 8.47
N CYS A 30 3.88 -14.01 7.84
CA CYS A 30 3.98 -14.01 6.37
C CYS A 30 4.96 -15.08 5.86
N GLY A 31 4.47 -15.93 4.96
CA GLY A 31 5.27 -16.95 4.26
C GLY A 31 5.87 -16.49 2.92
N GLY A 32 5.56 -15.27 2.48
CA GLY A 32 6.01 -14.74 1.18
C GLY A 32 7.43 -14.16 1.19
N THR A 33 7.88 -13.73 0.01
CA THR A 33 9.14 -12.99 -0.17
C THR A 33 8.98 -11.55 0.32
N HIS A 34 10.07 -10.97 0.82
CA HIS A 34 10.13 -9.58 1.27
C HIS A 34 11.37 -8.89 0.70
N CYS A 35 11.28 -7.58 0.55
CA CYS A 35 12.42 -6.71 0.28
C CYS A 35 13.38 -6.65 1.48
N GLY A 36 14.62 -6.21 1.24
CA GLY A 36 15.64 -6.07 2.30
C GLY A 36 15.37 -4.89 3.22
N SER A 37 14.79 -3.82 2.67
CA SER A 37 14.45 -2.59 3.37
C SER A 37 13.18 -1.96 2.79
N THR A 38 12.46 -1.15 3.56
CA THR A 38 11.19 -0.53 3.10
C THR A 38 11.39 0.45 1.95
N GLY A 39 12.58 1.05 1.83
CA GLY A 39 12.89 1.97 0.73
C GLY A 39 12.89 1.29 -0.65
N GLU A 40 13.14 -0.02 -0.71
CA GLU A 40 13.09 -0.80 -1.96
C GLU A 40 11.68 -0.92 -2.54
N ILE A 41 10.63 -0.70 -1.73
CA ILE A 41 9.22 -0.72 -2.18
C ILE A 41 8.94 0.45 -3.14
N GLY A 42 9.64 1.57 -2.96
CA GLY A 42 9.44 2.79 -3.75
C GLY A 42 8.13 3.53 -3.38
N PRO A 43 7.55 4.28 -4.33
CA PRO A 43 6.31 5.03 -4.09
C PRO A 43 5.17 4.11 -3.66
N PHE A 44 4.28 4.62 -2.82
CA PHE A 44 3.06 3.95 -2.38
C PHE A 44 1.88 4.90 -2.62
N VAL A 45 0.87 4.44 -3.36
CA VAL A 45 -0.31 5.25 -3.72
C VAL A 45 -1.56 4.47 -3.35
N ILE A 46 -2.46 5.08 -2.60
CA ILE A 46 -3.80 4.55 -2.37
C ILE A 46 -4.62 4.83 -3.63
N GLU A 47 -5.09 3.76 -4.27
CA GLU A 47 -5.94 3.84 -5.44
C GLU A 47 -7.40 4.02 -5.05
N SER A 48 -7.86 3.28 -4.04
CA SER A 48 -9.25 3.32 -3.60
C SER A 48 -9.38 2.96 -2.13
N GLU A 49 -10.46 3.43 -1.52
CA GLU A 49 -10.92 2.97 -0.22
C GLU A 49 -12.43 2.78 -0.26
N GLY A 50 -12.92 1.63 0.22
CA GLY A 50 -14.34 1.27 0.20
C GLY A 50 -14.80 0.54 1.45
N SER A 51 -16.09 0.67 1.79
CA SER A 51 -16.72 -0.14 2.83
C SER A 51 -17.05 -1.53 2.28
N VAL A 52 -16.70 -2.59 3.01
CA VAL A 52 -17.04 -3.97 2.66
C VAL A 52 -18.16 -4.51 3.54
N ALA A 53 -18.21 -4.08 4.81
CA ALA A 53 -19.25 -4.38 5.78
C ALA A 53 -19.25 -3.33 6.90
N SER A 54 -20.20 -3.40 7.82
CA SER A 54 -20.21 -2.54 9.01
C SER A 54 -18.88 -2.65 9.77
N GLY A 55 -18.15 -1.54 9.90
CA GLY A 55 -16.86 -1.47 10.58
C GLY A 55 -15.68 -2.07 9.80
N ILE A 56 -15.85 -2.50 8.54
CA ILE A 56 -14.77 -3.08 7.72
C ILE A 56 -14.55 -2.25 6.45
N ARG A 57 -13.30 -1.82 6.25
CA ARG A 57 -12.87 -1.04 5.09
C ARG A 57 -11.80 -1.79 4.31
N ARG A 58 -11.84 -1.66 2.98
CA ARG A 58 -10.84 -2.18 2.05
C ARG A 58 -10.08 -1.00 1.47
N ILE A 59 -8.76 -1.08 1.52
CA ILE A 59 -7.84 -0.16 0.87
C ILE A 59 -7.19 -0.92 -0.28
N GLU A 60 -7.22 -0.33 -1.47
CA GLU A 60 -6.47 -0.81 -2.63
C GLU A 60 -5.33 0.17 -2.90
N ALA A 61 -4.13 -0.35 -3.11
CA ALA A 61 -2.94 0.47 -3.24
C ALA A 61 -1.94 -0.16 -4.22
N LEU A 62 -1.19 0.72 -4.88
CA LEU A 62 -0.10 0.37 -5.79
C LEU A 62 1.24 0.75 -5.14
N THR A 63 2.29 0.02 -5.52
CA THR A 63 3.67 0.34 -5.12
C THR A 63 4.63 0.29 -6.30
N GLY A 64 5.86 0.76 -6.11
CA GLY A 64 6.93 0.65 -7.10
C GLY A 64 6.58 1.27 -8.45
N THR A 65 6.82 0.55 -9.54
CA THR A 65 6.56 1.04 -10.91
C THR A 65 5.07 1.29 -11.17
N GLY A 66 4.18 0.44 -10.66
CA GLY A 66 2.74 0.62 -10.83
C GLY A 66 2.23 1.90 -10.18
N ALA A 67 2.77 2.25 -9.00
CA ALA A 67 2.48 3.53 -8.36
C ALA A 67 3.02 4.71 -9.17
N LEU A 68 4.25 4.61 -9.69
CA LEU A 68 4.84 5.67 -10.51
C LEU A 68 4.07 5.91 -11.81
N GLU A 69 3.63 4.85 -12.48
CA GLU A 69 2.82 4.92 -13.70
C GLU A 69 1.47 5.58 -13.42
N ARG A 70 0.82 5.19 -12.31
CA ARG A 70 -0.43 5.83 -11.87
C ARG A 70 -0.26 7.34 -11.63
N MET A 71 0.78 7.75 -10.92
CA MET A 71 1.04 9.18 -10.66
C MET A 71 1.31 9.98 -11.93
N LYS A 72 1.97 9.38 -12.93
CA LYS A 72 2.18 10.01 -14.24
C LYS A 72 0.87 10.16 -14.98
N HIS A 73 0.06 9.10 -15.03
CA HIS A 73 -1.25 9.12 -15.65
C HIS A 73 -2.13 10.23 -15.06
N ASP A 74 -2.24 10.29 -13.73
CA ASP A 74 -3.05 11.31 -13.06
C ASP A 74 -2.57 12.74 -13.37
N ARG A 75 -1.25 12.94 -13.46
CA ARG A 75 -0.66 14.23 -13.84
C ARG A 75 -1.01 14.62 -15.27
N ASP A 76 -0.88 13.68 -16.19
CA ASP A 76 -1.13 13.92 -17.61
C ASP A 76 -2.62 14.23 -17.85
N GLU A 77 -3.52 13.48 -17.21
CA GLU A 77 -4.97 13.69 -17.26
C GLU A 77 -5.37 15.07 -16.69
N LEU A 78 -4.82 15.45 -15.53
CA LEU A 78 -5.05 16.78 -14.95
C LEU A 78 -4.53 17.90 -15.84
N SER A 79 -3.36 17.71 -16.47
CA SER A 79 -2.79 18.67 -17.42
C SER A 79 -3.69 18.84 -18.65
N GLU A 80 -4.23 17.75 -19.19
CA GLU A 80 -5.14 17.77 -20.33
C GLU A 80 -6.44 18.52 -19.98
N ILE A 81 -7.03 18.21 -18.83
CA ILE A 81 -8.23 18.89 -18.32
C ILE A 81 -7.96 20.39 -18.10
N GLY A 82 -6.81 20.74 -17.51
CA GLY A 82 -6.41 22.12 -17.30
C GLY A 82 -6.30 22.91 -18.61
N ALA A 83 -5.73 22.29 -19.65
CA ALA A 83 -5.63 22.87 -20.98
C ALA A 83 -7.01 23.08 -21.62
N MET A 84 -7.92 22.08 -21.53
CA MET A 84 -9.28 22.18 -22.06
C MET A 84 -10.08 23.32 -21.40
N LEU A 85 -9.93 23.49 -20.08
CA LEU A 85 -10.61 24.52 -19.31
C LEU A 85 -9.91 25.88 -19.34
N LYS A 86 -8.72 25.97 -19.97
CA LYS A 86 -7.83 27.13 -19.88
C LYS A 86 -7.54 27.55 -18.45
N ALA A 87 -7.60 26.60 -17.52
CA ALA A 87 -7.25 26.78 -16.12
C ALA A 87 -5.74 26.59 -16.01
N GLY A 88 -4.99 27.65 -16.27
CA GLY A 88 -3.54 27.64 -16.16
C GLY A 88 -3.11 27.47 -14.70
N GLY A 89 -2.73 26.26 -14.31
CA GLY A 89 -2.06 25.97 -13.06
C GLY A 89 -0.89 25.03 -13.34
N GLN A 90 0.34 25.56 -13.37
CA GLN A 90 1.53 24.71 -13.30
C GLN A 90 1.46 23.91 -11.99
N PRO A 91 1.75 22.59 -12.00
CA PRO A 91 2.09 21.93 -10.76
C PRO A 91 3.33 22.64 -10.20
N ALA A 92 3.22 23.14 -8.97
CA ALA A 92 4.35 23.70 -8.24
C ALA A 92 5.44 22.61 -8.10
N ASP A 93 6.69 23.05 -8.23
CA ASP A 93 7.91 22.28 -8.00
C ASP A 93 7.86 21.37 -6.76
#